data_AF-A0A933UIM6-F1
#
_entry.id   AF-A0A933UIM6-F1
#
_cell.length_a   1.000
_cell.length_b   1.000
_cell.length_c   1.000
_cell.angle_alpha   90.00
_cell.angle_beta   90.00
_cell.angle_gamma   90.00
#
_symmetry.space_group_name_H-M   'P 1'
#
loop_
_entity.id
_entity.type
_entity.pdbx_description
1 polymer ?
#
loop_
_entity_poly.entity_id
_entity_poly.type
_entity_poly.pdbx_seq_one_letter_code
_entity_poly.pdbx_strand_id
1 'polypeptide(L)'
;MKHFAIISLFLFPALVFAGTLDTLIQIEDNSKLLEMVSLWSTLIVAFVTSAMVWVGGRQMHGGVFGRVLTFFSIGMTLIFLGFATEVPWFQSFNHLYLKMIHDSLYIIGYVLMGVAASKLLKVIKGE
;
A
#
# COMPACT_ATOMS: atom_id res chain seq x y z
N MET A 1 50.19 33.18 -10.02
CA MET A 1 48.72 33.12 -10.28
C MET A 1 48.26 31.80 -10.91
N LYS A 2 49.03 31.15 -11.81
CA LYS A 2 48.63 29.88 -12.44
C LYS A 2 48.35 28.70 -11.48
N HIS A 3 49.09 28.57 -10.38
CA HIS A 3 48.92 27.44 -9.44
C HIS A 3 47.66 27.54 -8.57
N PHE A 4 47.19 28.76 -8.25
CA PHE A 4 45.97 28.97 -7.47
C PHE A 4 44.71 28.55 -8.24
N ALA A 5 44.67 28.80 -9.55
CA ALA A 5 43.56 28.42 -10.41
C ALA A 5 43.40 26.90 -10.54
N ILE A 6 44.51 26.15 -10.53
CA ILE A 6 44.50 24.69 -10.60
C ILE A 6 43.98 24.09 -9.29
N ILE A 7 44.38 24.66 -8.15
CA ILE A 7 43.91 24.22 -6.82
C ILE A 7 42.40 24.49 -6.65
N SER A 8 41.91 25.65 -7.09
CA SER A 8 40.47 25.95 -7.05
C SER A 8 39.65 25.06 -7.98
N LEU A 9 40.20 24.68 -9.13
CA LEU A 9 39.52 23.81 -10.11
C LEU A 9 39.34 22.37 -9.58
N PHE A 10 40.23 21.91 -8.70
CA PHE A 10 40.13 20.59 -8.04
C PHE A 10 39.31 20.61 -6.75
N LEU A 11 39.32 21.72 -6.00
CA LEU A 11 38.54 21.85 -4.75
C LEU A 11 37.05 22.08 -4.99
N PHE A 12 36.67 22.78 -6.06
CA PHE A 12 35.26 23.05 -6.37
C PHE A 12 34.41 21.78 -6.56
N PRO A 13 34.84 20.79 -7.38
CA PRO A 13 34.11 19.53 -7.54
C PRO A 13 34.00 18.76 -6.23
N ALA A 14 35.05 18.75 -5.41
CA ALA A 14 35.07 18.04 -4.13
C ALA A 14 34.12 18.66 -3.09
N LEU A 15 34.04 19.99 -3.04
CA LEU A 15 33.10 20.70 -2.15
C LEU A 15 31.64 20.54 -2.60
N VAL A 16 31.39 20.55 -3.91
CA VAL A 16 30.06 20.26 -4.47
C VAL A 16 29.66 18.80 -4.18
N PHE A 17 30.58 17.84 -4.34
CA PHE A 17 30.32 16.43 -4.02
C PHE A 17 30.06 16.20 -2.52
N ALA A 18 30.82 16.86 -1.64
CA ALA A 18 30.61 16.75 -0.19
C ALA A 18 29.22 17.24 0.24
N GLY A 19 28.77 18.38 -0.30
CA GLY A 19 27.41 18.89 -0.04
C GLY A 19 26.29 18.03 -0.64
N THR A 20 26.55 17.31 -1.75
CA THR A 20 25.58 16.35 -2.29
C THR A 20 25.45 15.08 -1.46
N LEU A 21 26.51 14.64 -0.76
CA LEU A 21 26.44 13.45 0.09
C LEU A 21 25.59 13.70 1.33
N ASP A 22 25.76 14.85 2.01
CA ASP A 22 24.92 15.19 3.18
C ASP A 22 23.44 15.34 2.80
N THR A 23 23.15 15.90 1.61
CA THR A 23 21.78 16.02 1.10
C THR A 23 21.21 14.67 0.64
N LEU A 24 22.00 13.79 0.03
CA LEU A 24 21.59 12.42 -0.31
C LEU A 24 21.29 11.60 0.94
N ILE A 25 22.14 11.67 1.97
CA ILE A 25 21.93 11.00 3.26
C ILE A 25 20.66 11.53 3.94
N GLN A 26 20.44 12.84 3.93
CA GLN A 26 19.24 13.45 4.52
C GLN A 26 17.96 13.16 3.71
N ILE A 27 18.05 13.02 2.38
CA ILE A 27 16.93 12.59 1.52
C ILE A 27 16.64 11.11 1.75
N GLU A 28 17.66 10.26 1.88
CA GLU A 28 17.50 8.83 2.13
C GLU A 28 16.84 8.58 3.51
N ASP A 29 17.27 9.29 4.56
CA ASP A 29 16.64 9.21 5.89
C ASP A 29 15.18 9.72 5.88
N ASN A 30 14.91 10.82 5.18
CA ASN A 30 13.54 11.33 5.04
C ASN A 30 12.67 10.42 4.16
N SER A 31 13.23 9.78 3.13
CA SER A 31 12.51 8.89 2.24
C SER A 31 11.98 7.66 2.99
N LYS A 32 12.80 7.10 3.89
CA LYS A 32 12.41 5.96 4.71
C LYS A 32 11.32 6.31 5.72
N LEU A 33 11.38 7.51 6.31
CA LEU A 33 10.32 8.03 7.18
C LEU A 33 9.02 8.28 6.39
N LEU A 34 9.11 8.86 5.19
CA LEU A 34 7.96 9.10 4.32
C LEU A 34 7.30 7.79 3.86
N GLU A 35 8.08 6.79 3.48
CA GLU A 35 7.58 5.44 3.15
C GLU A 35 6.88 4.82 4.34
N MET A 36 7.46 4.90 5.53
CA MET A 36 6.87 4.34 6.75
C MET A 36 5.57 5.05 7.12
N VAL A 37 5.52 6.38 7.08
CA VAL A 37 4.31 7.18 7.30
C VAL A 37 3.24 6.88 6.24
N SER A 38 3.64 6.75 4.98
CA SER A 38 2.72 6.39 3.89
C SER A 38 2.13 5.00 4.09
N LEU A 39 2.93 4.01 4.48
CA LEU A 39 2.47 2.65 4.76
C LEU A 39 1.46 2.65 5.91
N TRP A 40 1.77 3.31 7.03
CA TRP A 40 0.85 3.41 8.17
C TRP A 40 -0.44 4.17 7.82
N SER A 41 -0.33 5.25 7.04
CA SER A 41 -1.49 5.99 6.55
C SER A 41 -2.40 5.10 5.69
N THR A 42 -1.84 4.41 4.70
CA THR A 42 -2.58 3.46 3.85
C THR A 42 -3.23 2.36 4.69
N LEU A 43 -2.53 1.82 5.69
CA LEU A 43 -3.06 0.77 6.56
C LEU A 43 -4.26 1.26 7.39
N ILE A 44 -4.18 2.46 7.96
CA ILE A 44 -5.30 3.07 8.70
C ILE A 44 -6.49 3.31 7.77
N VAL A 45 -6.26 3.90 6.59
CA VAL A 45 -7.33 4.19 5.63
C VAL A 45 -7.98 2.89 5.14
N ALA A 46 -7.20 1.87 4.81
CA ALA A 46 -7.69 0.57 4.37
C ALA A 46 -8.50 -0.13 5.48
N PHE A 47 -8.04 -0.05 6.73
CA PHE A 47 -8.77 -0.61 7.87
C PHE A 47 -10.12 0.10 8.09
N VAL A 48 -10.14 1.43 8.12
CA VAL A 48 -11.36 2.23 8.33
C VAL A 48 -12.36 2.02 7.20
N THR A 49 -11.90 2.03 5.95
CA THR A 49 -12.78 1.80 4.78
C THR A 49 -13.35 0.39 4.78
N SER A 50 -12.56 -0.63 5.08
CA SER A 50 -13.04 -2.01 5.23
C SER A 50 -14.09 -2.13 6.36
N ALA A 51 -13.84 -1.50 7.50
CA ALA A 51 -14.80 -1.47 8.61
C ALA A 51 -16.11 -0.76 8.24
N MET A 52 -16.03 0.38 7.54
CA MET A 52 -17.21 1.11 7.06
C MET A 52 -18.08 0.25 6.14
N VAL A 53 -17.47 -0.47 5.18
CA VAL A 53 -18.23 -1.35 4.28
C VAL A 53 -18.83 -2.54 5.02
N TRP A 54 -18.16 -3.05 6.04
CA TRP A 54 -18.71 -4.10 6.91
C TRP A 54 -19.94 -3.63 7.70
N VAL A 55 -19.86 -2.42 8.28
CA VAL A 55 -20.98 -1.81 9.00
C VAL A 55 -22.13 -1.50 8.05
N GLY A 56 -21.84 -0.91 6.88
CA GLY A 56 -22.84 -0.65 5.84
C GLY A 56 -23.54 -1.93 5.39
N GLY A 57 -22.80 -3.01 5.18
CA GLY A 57 -23.37 -4.31 4.80
C GLY A 57 -24.30 -4.90 5.86
N ARG A 58 -23.95 -4.76 7.15
CA ARG A 58 -24.81 -5.19 8.27
C ARG A 58 -26.07 -4.34 8.40
N GLN A 59 -26.01 -3.05 8.11
CA GLN A 59 -27.17 -2.16 8.20
C GLN A 59 -28.22 -2.45 7.12
N MET A 60 -27.81 -2.95 5.94
CA MET A 60 -28.69 -3.27 4.81
C MET A 60 -29.42 -4.63 4.94
N HIS A 61 -29.85 -4.99 6.16
CA HIS A 61 -30.46 -6.27 6.56
C HIS A 61 -31.23 -7.02 5.44
N GLY A 62 -30.65 -8.12 4.96
CA GLY A 62 -31.36 -9.16 4.20
C GLY A 62 -31.55 -8.92 2.70
N GLY A 63 -31.32 -7.72 2.19
CA GLY A 63 -31.46 -7.40 0.76
C GLY A 63 -30.33 -7.99 -0.11
N VAL A 64 -30.55 -8.04 -1.43
CA VAL A 64 -29.51 -8.46 -2.38
C VAL A 64 -28.29 -7.52 -2.31
N PHE A 65 -28.52 -6.22 -2.08
CA PHE A 65 -27.46 -5.24 -1.81
C PHE A 65 -26.65 -5.57 -0.55
N GLY A 66 -27.29 -6.00 0.54
CA GLY A 66 -26.59 -6.44 1.75
C GLY A 66 -25.69 -7.65 1.46
N ARG A 67 -26.19 -8.66 0.71
CA ARG A 67 -25.36 -9.81 0.30
C ARG A 67 -24.18 -9.39 -0.57
N VAL A 68 -24.39 -8.49 -1.53
CA VAL A 68 -23.31 -7.94 -2.38
C VAL A 68 -22.27 -7.22 -1.53
N LEU A 69 -22.70 -6.33 -0.62
CA LEU A 69 -21.79 -5.61 0.26
C LEU A 69 -21.00 -6.55 1.16
N THR A 70 -21.59 -7.65 1.62
CA THR A 70 -20.86 -8.68 2.37
C THR A 70 -19.79 -9.37 1.53
N PHE A 71 -20.05 -9.71 0.26
CA PHE A 71 -19.00 -10.24 -0.61
C PHE A 71 -17.90 -9.22 -0.86
N PHE A 72 -18.27 -7.95 -1.02
CA PHE A 72 -17.33 -6.85 -1.19
C PHE A 72 -16.48 -6.61 0.07
N SER A 73 -17.10 -6.69 1.25
CA SER A 73 -16.42 -6.51 2.54
C SER A 73 -15.45 -7.64 2.82
N ILE A 74 -15.82 -8.90 2.53
CA ILE A 74 -14.93 -10.06 2.62
C ILE A 74 -13.75 -9.92 1.65
N GLY A 75 -14.02 -9.49 0.41
CA GLY A 75 -12.97 -9.24 -0.58
C GLY A 75 -11.97 -8.17 -0.11
N MET A 76 -12.46 -7.05 0.41
CA MET A 76 -11.61 -5.99 0.95
C MET A 76 -10.81 -6.43 2.18
N THR A 77 -11.39 -7.25 3.07
CA THR A 77 -10.64 -7.75 4.23
C THR A 77 -9.52 -8.69 3.82
N LEU A 78 -9.73 -9.55 2.81
CA LEU A 78 -8.67 -10.42 2.29
C LEU A 78 -7.52 -9.61 1.67
N ILE A 79 -7.84 -8.61 0.86
CA ILE A 79 -6.83 -7.71 0.27
C ILE A 79 -6.07 -6.97 1.37
N PHE A 80 -6.80 -6.43 2.37
CA PHE A 80 -6.18 -5.77 3.52
C PHE A 80 -5.25 -6.72 4.30
N LEU A 81 -5.66 -7.96 4.51
CA LEU A 81 -4.85 -8.96 5.20
C LEU A 81 -3.60 -9.33 4.39
N GLY A 82 -3.71 -9.36 3.05
CA GLY A 82 -2.57 -9.52 2.14
C GLY A 82 -1.60 -8.34 2.23
N PHE A 83 -2.12 -7.11 2.27
CA PHE A 83 -1.30 -5.90 2.44
C PHE A 83 -0.61 -5.87 3.82
N ALA A 84 -1.29 -6.36 4.86
CA ALA A 84 -0.70 -6.47 6.19
C ALA A 84 0.52 -7.40 6.25
N THR A 85 0.67 -8.33 5.29
CA THR A 85 1.88 -9.18 5.20
C THR A 85 3.11 -8.43 4.69
N GLU A 86 2.95 -7.26 4.07
CA GLU A 86 4.06 -6.42 3.59
C GLU A 86 4.65 -5.52 4.69
N VAL A 87 3.99 -5.47 5.86
CA VAL A 87 4.44 -4.67 7.01
C VAL A 87 5.82 -5.18 7.45
N PRO A 88 6.78 -4.29 7.78
CA PRO A 88 8.15 -4.66 8.15
C PRO A 88 8.24 -5.70 9.28
N TRP A 89 7.21 -5.80 10.12
CA TRP A 89 7.13 -6.74 11.23
C TRP A 89 7.11 -8.21 10.79
N PHE A 90 6.67 -8.49 9.56
CA PHE A 90 6.66 -9.83 8.98
C PHE A 90 7.93 -10.15 8.17
N GLN A 91 8.87 -9.23 7.99
CA GLN A 91 10.11 -9.47 7.21
C GLN A 91 10.99 -10.60 7.75
N SER A 92 10.78 -11.02 9.00
CA SER A 92 11.45 -12.17 9.63
C SER A 92 11.01 -13.52 9.04
N PHE A 93 9.86 -13.57 8.35
CA PHE A 93 9.38 -14.77 7.66
C PHE A 93 9.98 -14.88 6.26
N ASN A 94 10.00 -16.08 5.70
CA ASN A 94 10.53 -16.31 4.37
C ASN A 94 9.72 -15.50 3.32
N HIS A 95 10.43 -14.60 2.63
CA HIS A 95 9.86 -13.68 1.64
C HIS A 95 9.01 -14.39 0.57
N LEU A 96 9.40 -15.59 0.15
CA LEU A 96 8.68 -16.35 -0.87
C LEU A 96 7.30 -16.82 -0.36
N TYR A 97 7.21 -17.21 0.91
CA TYR A 97 5.94 -17.61 1.53
C TYR A 97 5.02 -16.41 1.73
N LEU A 98 5.55 -15.28 2.22
CA LEU A 98 4.77 -14.05 2.37
C LEU A 98 4.22 -13.58 1.04
N LYS A 99 5.04 -13.60 -0.02
CA LYS A 99 4.60 -13.23 -1.37
C LYS A 99 3.49 -14.16 -1.89
N MET A 100 3.63 -15.47 -1.71
CA MET A 100 2.57 -16.42 -2.09
C MET A 100 1.26 -16.16 -1.34
N ILE A 101 1.34 -15.86 -0.03
CA ILE A 101 0.17 -15.51 0.79
C ILE A 101 -0.45 -14.21 0.28
N HIS A 102 0.36 -13.18 0.05
CA HIS A 102 -0.10 -11.89 -0.49
C HIS A 102 -0.84 -12.08 -1.83
N ASP A 103 -0.19 -12.70 -2.81
CA ASP A 103 -0.73 -12.91 -4.15
C ASP A 103 -2.04 -13.72 -4.10
N SER A 104 -2.07 -14.78 -3.30
CA SER A 104 -3.27 -15.62 -3.16
C SER A 104 -4.43 -14.88 -2.49
N LEU A 105 -4.19 -14.12 -1.42
CA LEU A 105 -5.21 -13.30 -0.76
C LEU A 105 -5.76 -12.23 -1.70
N TYR A 106 -4.89 -11.58 -2.49
CA TYR A 106 -5.29 -10.58 -3.47
C TYR A 106 -6.17 -11.19 -4.56
N ILE A 107 -5.75 -12.32 -5.15
CA ILE A 107 -6.53 -13.01 -6.18
C ILE A 107 -7.91 -13.38 -5.65
N ILE A 108 -7.99 -14.02 -4.48
CA ILE A 108 -9.27 -14.42 -3.89
C ILE A 108 -10.13 -13.19 -3.58
N GLY A 109 -9.53 -12.14 -3.04
CA GLY A 109 -10.22 -10.88 -2.74
C GLY A 109 -10.83 -10.23 -3.98
N TYR A 110 -10.06 -10.10 -5.07
CA TYR A 110 -10.57 -9.57 -6.34
C TYR A 110 -11.63 -10.45 -6.98
N VAL A 111 -11.50 -11.78 -6.90
CA VAL A 111 -12.53 -12.71 -7.39
C VAL A 111 -13.85 -12.49 -6.65
N LEU A 112 -13.82 -12.39 -5.32
CA LEU A 112 -15.02 -12.13 -4.52
C LEU A 112 -15.66 -10.78 -4.85
N MET A 113 -14.84 -9.73 -5.05
CA MET A 113 -15.33 -8.44 -5.52
C MET A 113 -15.96 -8.51 -6.91
N GLY A 114 -15.37 -9.26 -7.84
CA GLY A 114 -15.93 -9.47 -9.18
C GLY A 114 -17.28 -10.19 -9.15
N VAL A 115 -17.42 -11.19 -8.26
CA VAL A 115 -18.70 -11.88 -8.01
C VAL A 115 -19.72 -10.92 -7.41
N ALA A 116 -19.31 -10.06 -6.46
CA ALA A 116 -20.16 -9.03 -5.87
C ALA A 116 -20.67 -8.05 -6.94
N ALA A 117 -19.78 -7.52 -7.79
CA ALA A 117 -20.11 -6.62 -8.89
C ALA A 117 -21.07 -7.28 -9.89
N SER A 118 -20.85 -8.54 -10.22
CA SER A 118 -21.73 -9.31 -11.12
C SER A 118 -23.13 -9.48 -10.54
N LYS A 119 -23.24 -9.76 -9.24
CA LYS A 119 -24.53 -9.83 -8.54
C LYS A 119 -25.23 -8.46 -8.52
N LEU A 120 -24.49 -7.38 -8.28
CA LEU A 120 -25.01 -6.02 -8.29
C LEU A 120 -25.55 -5.64 -9.67
N LEU A 121 -24.83 -6.00 -10.73
CA LEU A 121 -25.26 -5.76 -12.11
C LEU A 121 -26.59 -6.45 -12.44
N LYS A 122 -26.79 -7.70 -11.99
CA LYS A 122 -28.06 -8.43 -12.18
C LYS A 122 -29.23 -7.70 -11.51
N VAL A 123 -29.02 -7.25 -10.27
CA VAL A 123 -30.03 -6.47 -9.52
C VAL A 123 -30.39 -5.18 -10.24
N ILE A 124 -29.39 -4.45 -10.75
CA ILE A 124 -29.63 -3.20 -11.48
C ILE A 124 -30.36 -3.46 -12.80
N LYS A 125 -30.07 -4.57 -13.48
CA LYS A 125 -30.78 -4.99 -14.71
C LYS A 125 -32.21 -5.49 -14.45
N GLY A 126 -32.60 -5.69 -13.19
CA GLY A 126 -33.92 -6.20 -12.83
C GLY A 126 -34.11 -7.70 -13.08
N GLU A 127 -33.00 -8.45 -13.13
CA GLU A 127 -32.97 -9.92 -13.25
C GLU A 127 -33.05 -10.63 -11.89
#